data_AF-A0A497KD53-F1
#
_entry.id   AF-A0A497KD53-F1
#
_cell.length_a   1.000
_cell.length_b   1.000
_cell.length_c   1.000
_cell.angle_alpha   90.00
_cell.angle_beta   90.00
_cell.angle_gamma   90.00
#
_symmetry.space_group_name_H-M   'P 1'
#
loop_
_entity.id
_entity.type
_entity.pdbx_description
1 polymer ?
#
loop_
_entity_poly.entity_id
_entity_poly.type
_entity_poly.pdbx_seq_one_letter_code
_entity_poly.pdbx_strand_id
1 'polypeptide(L)'
;MPHIVGKLARPRRERRLPVVLARQDVIRLIESVANIKHRALLMLVYSVGLRVSEVVKLRPKDIDASRHMIRIRGAKGQKDRYTVLSEVALQTLREYWKIYRPKKWLFPGSKEGSHITTRTVEKILENARKKAGIVKHITVHTLRHSFATHLLESGTDLRYIQELLGHKSSKTTEIYTHVSERDIGRIKSPLDTIGKGDNEVTKK
;
A
#
# COMPACT_ATOMS: atom_id res chain seq x y z
N MET A 1 36.12 32.77 -29.95
CA MET A 1 34.91 32.39 -29.20
C MET A 1 34.88 30.89 -29.00
N PRO A 2 34.62 30.42 -27.76
CA PRO A 2 33.78 29.25 -27.56
C PRO A 2 32.59 29.60 -26.67
N HIS A 3 31.39 29.25 -27.12
CA HIS A 3 30.15 29.45 -26.37
C HIS A 3 30.09 28.49 -25.17
N ILE A 4 30.03 29.06 -23.95
CA ILE A 4 29.71 28.31 -22.74
C ILE A 4 28.22 27.95 -22.82
N VAL A 5 27.92 26.69 -23.12
CA VAL A 5 26.57 26.15 -23.01
C VAL A 5 26.20 26.14 -21.53
N GLY A 6 25.40 27.13 -21.11
CA GLY A 6 24.86 27.21 -19.77
C GLY A 6 24.18 25.90 -19.37
N LYS A 7 24.44 25.44 -18.14
CA LYS A 7 23.80 24.26 -17.55
C LYS A 7 22.28 24.37 -17.69
N LEU A 8 21.72 23.68 -18.69
CA LEU A 8 20.28 23.51 -18.85
C LEU A 8 19.73 22.88 -17.56
N ALA A 9 19.03 23.68 -16.77
CA ALA A 9 18.31 23.22 -15.59
C ALA A 9 17.27 22.18 -16.04
N ARG A 10 17.40 20.94 -15.56
CA ARG A 10 16.43 19.88 -15.86
C ARG A 10 15.04 20.35 -15.43
N PRO A 11 14.02 20.29 -16.30
CA PRO A 11 12.66 20.67 -15.92
C PRO A 11 12.22 19.84 -14.71
N ARG A 12 11.72 20.51 -13.67
CA ARG A 12 11.15 19.84 -12.49
C ARG A 12 10.00 18.96 -12.98
N ARG A 13 10.16 17.63 -12.88
CA ARG A 13 9.06 16.68 -13.16
C ARG A 13 7.84 17.11 -12.34
N GLU A 14 6.74 17.41 -13.03
CA GLU A 14 5.44 17.62 -12.40
C GLU A 14 5.14 16.44 -11.47
N ARG A 15 4.91 16.75 -10.18
CA ARG A 15 4.55 15.73 -9.19
C ARG A 15 3.10 15.32 -9.45
N ARG A 16 2.90 14.30 -10.28
CA ARG A 16 1.59 13.66 -10.41
C ARG A 16 1.17 13.12 -9.05
N LEU A 17 -0.03 13.47 -8.60
CA LEU A 17 -0.60 12.96 -7.36
C LEU A 17 -0.58 11.41 -7.40
N PRO A 18 -0.24 10.75 -6.28
CA PRO A 18 -0.14 9.31 -6.24
C PRO A 18 -1.48 8.66 -6.61
N VAL A 19 -1.42 7.61 -7.43
CA VAL A 19 -2.58 6.77 -7.71
C VAL A 19 -2.90 5.99 -6.43
N VAL A 20 -4.14 6.10 -5.95
CA VAL A 20 -4.70 5.30 -4.85
C VAL A 20 -5.84 4.45 -5.42
N LEU A 21 -5.87 3.17 -5.05
CA LEU A 21 -6.98 2.28 -5.36
C LEU A 21 -8.06 2.41 -4.30
N ALA A 22 -9.33 2.40 -4.72
CA ALA A 22 -10.43 2.29 -3.78
C ALA A 22 -10.38 0.93 -3.06
N ARG A 23 -10.92 0.85 -1.84
CA ARG A 23 -10.96 -0.40 -1.04
C ARG A 23 -11.59 -1.56 -1.81
N GLN A 24 -12.68 -1.30 -2.54
CA GLN A 24 -13.36 -2.29 -3.37
C GLN A 24 -12.48 -2.80 -4.53
N ASP A 25 -11.68 -1.93 -5.15
CA ASP A 25 -10.72 -2.33 -6.19
C ASP A 25 -9.63 -3.24 -5.61
N VAL A 26 -9.16 -2.95 -4.40
CA VAL A 26 -8.17 -3.79 -3.73
C VAL A 26 -8.75 -5.18 -3.40
N ILE A 27 -9.99 -5.24 -2.91
CA ILE A 27 -10.69 -6.51 -2.64
C ILE A 27 -10.81 -7.33 -3.93
N ARG A 28 -11.38 -6.75 -5.00
CA ARG A 28 -11.50 -7.41 -6.30
C ARG A 28 -10.15 -7.89 -6.83
N LEU A 29 -9.10 -7.08 -6.67
CA LEU A 29 -7.75 -7.43 -7.08
C LEU A 29 -7.23 -8.66 -6.33
N ILE A 30 -7.35 -8.71 -5.01
CA ILE A 30 -6.86 -9.84 -4.19
C ILE A 30 -7.68 -11.11 -4.47
N GLU A 31 -9.00 -11.00 -4.57
CA GLU A 31 -9.90 -12.12 -4.82
C GLU A 31 -9.68 -12.75 -6.21
N SER A 32 -9.34 -11.94 -7.22
CA SER A 32 -9.02 -12.41 -8.59
C SER A 32 -7.82 -13.36 -8.66
N VAL A 33 -7.00 -13.40 -7.60
CA VAL A 33 -5.79 -14.23 -7.55
C VAL A 33 -6.11 -15.62 -7.02
N ALA A 34 -6.20 -16.60 -7.92
CA ALA A 34 -6.48 -17.99 -7.55
C ALA A 34 -5.32 -18.69 -6.79
N ASN A 35 -4.07 -18.37 -7.13
CA ASN A 35 -2.92 -19.00 -6.47
C ASN A 35 -2.74 -18.41 -5.05
N ILE A 36 -2.92 -19.24 -4.02
CA ILE A 36 -2.86 -18.81 -2.61
C ILE A 36 -1.52 -18.16 -2.21
N LYS A 37 -0.39 -18.60 -2.79
CA LYS A 37 0.92 -17.96 -2.57
C LYS A 37 0.91 -16.52 -3.07
N HIS A 38 0.37 -16.30 -4.26
CA HIS A 38 0.29 -14.98 -4.88
C HIS A 38 -0.72 -14.08 -4.15
N ARG A 39 -1.85 -14.65 -3.73
CA ARG A 39 -2.88 -13.96 -2.95
C ARG A 39 -2.32 -13.48 -1.61
N ALA A 40 -1.70 -14.39 -0.84
CA ALA A 40 -1.04 -14.05 0.42
C ALA A 40 0.02 -12.96 0.25
N LEU A 41 0.81 -13.02 -0.83
CA LEU A 41 1.83 -12.02 -1.13
C LEU A 41 1.24 -10.62 -1.35
N LEU A 42 0.26 -10.49 -2.24
CA LEU A 42 -0.38 -9.19 -2.51
C LEU A 42 -1.16 -8.68 -1.30
N MET A 43 -1.76 -9.58 -0.53
CA MET A 43 -2.45 -9.26 0.70
C MET A 43 -1.49 -8.67 1.74
N LEU A 44 -0.29 -9.23 1.92
CA LEU A 44 0.73 -8.65 2.81
C LEU A 44 1.25 -7.30 2.32
N VAL A 45 1.46 -7.15 1.00
CA VAL A 45 1.86 -5.85 0.43
C VAL A 45 0.87 -4.76 0.81
N TYR A 46 -0.43 -5.03 0.66
CA TYR A 46 -1.48 -4.08 1.00
C TYR A 46 -1.65 -3.96 2.53
N SER A 47 -2.04 -5.01 3.24
CA SER A 47 -2.45 -4.94 4.65
C SER A 47 -1.35 -4.55 5.63
N VAL A 48 -0.08 -4.70 5.26
CA VAL A 48 1.08 -4.40 6.09
C VAL A 48 1.90 -3.23 5.51
N GLY A 49 1.56 -2.79 4.30
CA GLY A 49 2.25 -1.71 3.60
C GLY A 49 3.69 -2.04 3.25
N LEU A 50 4.05 -3.29 2.91
CA LEU A 50 5.44 -3.68 2.63
C LEU A 50 5.98 -3.09 1.32
N ARG A 51 7.28 -2.76 1.29
CA ARG A 51 7.98 -2.51 0.00
C ARG A 51 8.14 -3.83 -0.73
N VAL A 52 8.24 -3.78 -2.07
CA VAL A 52 8.52 -4.99 -2.87
C VAL A 52 9.80 -5.69 -2.41
N SER A 53 10.85 -4.94 -2.07
CA SER A 53 12.11 -5.48 -1.57
C SER A 53 12.01 -6.12 -0.18
N GLU A 54 11.01 -5.75 0.61
CA GLU A 54 10.76 -6.28 1.95
C GLU A 54 9.96 -7.58 1.86
N VAL A 55 8.84 -7.59 1.12
CA VAL A 55 7.97 -8.78 0.99
C VAL A 55 8.70 -9.96 0.36
N VAL A 56 9.55 -9.70 -0.66
CA VAL A 56 10.32 -10.79 -1.29
C VAL A 56 11.37 -11.39 -0.37
N LYS A 57 11.84 -10.67 0.66
CA LYS A 57 12.87 -11.15 1.60
C LYS A 57 12.28 -11.60 2.93
N LEU A 58 10.96 -11.67 3.07
CA LEU A 58 10.32 -12.09 4.30
C LEU A 58 10.61 -13.56 4.59
N ARG A 59 10.85 -13.91 5.85
CA ARG A 59 11.06 -15.30 6.27
C ARG A 59 9.89 -15.76 7.15
N PRO A 60 9.61 -17.07 7.21
CA PRO A 60 8.62 -17.61 8.14
C PRO A 60 8.76 -17.12 9.59
N LYS A 61 9.99 -17.14 10.11
CA LYS A 61 10.33 -16.70 11.47
C LYS A 61 10.14 -15.21 11.73
N ASP A 62 9.82 -14.43 10.70
CA ASP A 62 9.51 -13.01 10.85
C ASP A 62 8.02 -12.79 11.18
N ILE A 63 7.18 -13.81 11.07
CA ILE A 63 5.76 -13.77 11.44
C ILE A 63 5.61 -14.16 12.90
N ASP A 64 5.14 -13.24 13.72
CA ASP A 64 4.68 -13.51 15.07
C ASP A 64 3.15 -13.60 15.06
N ALA A 65 2.65 -14.84 14.92
CA ALA A 65 1.22 -15.11 14.88
C ALA A 65 0.53 -14.88 16.23
N SER A 66 1.27 -14.94 17.34
CA SER A 66 0.71 -14.74 18.69
C SER A 66 0.45 -13.26 18.99
N ARG A 67 1.33 -12.40 18.50
CA ARG A 67 1.24 -10.95 18.69
C ARG A 67 0.62 -10.22 17.50
N HIS A 68 0.26 -10.94 16.44
CA HIS A 68 -0.25 -10.37 15.19
C HIS A 68 0.70 -9.31 14.62
N MET A 69 2.00 -9.65 14.57
CA MET A 69 3.06 -8.74 14.13
C MET A 69 3.99 -9.40 13.11
N ILE A 70 4.62 -8.57 12.28
CA ILE A 70 5.68 -8.97 11.37
C ILE A 70 6.95 -8.18 11.65
N ARG A 71 8.10 -8.87 11.72
CA ARG A 71 9.42 -8.26 11.76
C ARG A 71 9.95 -8.00 10.35
N ILE A 72 10.22 -6.74 10.01
CA ILE A 72 10.83 -6.34 8.75
C ILE A 72 12.31 -6.08 8.97
N ARG A 73 13.16 -6.93 8.37
CA ARG A 73 14.61 -6.87 8.52
C ARG A 73 15.25 -5.84 7.60
N GLY A 74 16.27 -5.15 8.09
CA GLY A 74 17.12 -4.30 7.25
C GLY A 74 16.35 -3.23 6.50
N ALA A 75 15.36 -2.61 7.15
CA ALA A 75 14.66 -1.46 6.59
C ALA A 75 15.62 -0.28 6.40
N LYS A 76 15.20 0.75 5.64
CA LYS A 76 16.02 1.91 5.26
C LYS A 76 16.92 2.40 6.42
N GLY A 77 18.24 2.30 6.22
CA GLY A 77 19.25 2.61 7.23
C GLY A 77 19.54 1.46 8.21
N GLN A 78 19.41 0.21 7.76
CA GLN A 78 19.79 -1.02 8.46
C GLN A 78 19.12 -1.25 9.82
N LYS A 79 17.95 -0.65 10.06
CA LYS A 79 17.18 -0.88 11.29
C LYS A 79 16.03 -1.82 11.00
N ASP A 80 15.82 -2.78 11.90
CA ASP A 80 14.63 -3.62 11.87
C ASP A 80 13.43 -2.80 12.36
N ARG A 81 12.23 -3.15 11.89
CA ARG A 81 10.97 -2.60 12.42
C ARG A 81 9.93 -3.69 12.57
N TYR A 82 8.97 -3.49 13.46
CA TYR A 82 7.77 -4.29 13.50
C TYR A 82 6.61 -3.54 12.86
N THR A 83 5.63 -4.28 12.38
CA THR A 83 4.40 -3.75 11.79
C THR A 83 3.26 -4.71 12.09
N VAL A 84 2.03 -4.19 12.03
CA VAL A 84 0.81 -4.94 12.31
C VAL A 84 0.55 -6.00 11.24
N LEU A 85 -0.07 -7.11 11.65
CA LEU A 85 -0.60 -8.14 10.78
C LEU A 85 -2.09 -8.30 11.06
N SER A 86 -2.94 -8.05 10.08
CA SER A 86 -4.38 -8.26 10.25
C SER A 86 -4.71 -9.74 10.38
N GLU A 87 -5.76 -10.08 11.14
CA GLU A 87 -6.19 -11.48 11.30
C GLU A 87 -6.56 -12.12 9.97
N VAL A 88 -7.17 -11.37 9.06
CA VAL A 88 -7.51 -11.85 7.72
C VAL A 88 -6.24 -12.22 6.92
N ALA A 89 -5.18 -11.43 7.03
CA ALA A 89 -3.91 -11.74 6.38
C ALA A 89 -3.21 -12.94 7.06
N LEU A 90 -3.27 -13.05 8.38
CA LEU A 90 -2.73 -14.19 9.12
C LEU A 90 -3.45 -15.49 8.75
N GLN A 91 -4.78 -15.46 8.61
CA GLN A 91 -5.57 -16.61 8.20
C GLN A 91 -5.19 -17.06 6.78
N THR A 92 -5.04 -16.12 5.85
CA THR A 92 -4.57 -16.40 4.49
C THR A 92 -3.16 -17.00 4.50
N LEU A 93 -2.28 -16.51 5.37
CA LEU A 93 -0.94 -17.09 5.56
C LEU A 93 -1.00 -18.51 6.14
N ARG A 94 -1.91 -18.81 7.06
CA ARG A 94 -2.11 -20.17 7.60
C ARG A 94 -2.55 -21.14 6.50
N GLU A 95 -3.48 -20.73 5.63
CA GLU A 95 -3.92 -21.54 4.48
C GLU A 95 -2.78 -21.78 3.49
N TYR A 96 -2.06 -20.71 3.14
CA TYR A 96 -0.84 -20.81 2.34
C TYR A 96 0.18 -21.78 2.95
N TRP A 97 0.39 -21.69 4.26
CA TRP A 97 1.35 -22.49 5.01
C TRP A 97 1.01 -23.99 4.96
N LYS A 98 -0.27 -24.35 5.07
CA LYS A 98 -0.73 -25.74 5.01
C LYS A 98 -0.28 -26.45 3.73
N ILE A 99 -0.26 -25.72 2.61
CA ILE A 99 0.04 -26.25 1.28
C ILE A 99 1.55 -26.20 0.96
N TYR A 100 2.19 -25.05 1.19
CA TYR A 100 3.55 -24.81 0.67
C TYR A 100 4.67 -25.07 1.69
N ARG A 101 4.36 -25.04 3.01
CA ARG A 101 5.34 -25.26 4.10
C ARG A 101 6.70 -24.58 3.87
N PRO A 102 6.74 -23.25 3.62
CA PRO A 102 7.98 -22.56 3.28
C PRO A 102 9.00 -22.65 4.41
N LYS A 103 10.27 -22.95 4.08
CA LYS A 103 11.35 -23.12 5.06
C LYS A 103 12.20 -21.85 5.22
N LYS A 104 12.92 -21.45 4.16
CA LYS A 104 13.91 -20.36 4.23
C LYS A 104 13.30 -18.99 3.99
N TRP A 105 12.51 -18.86 2.92
CA TRP A 105 11.83 -17.63 2.51
C TRP A 105 10.34 -17.88 2.55
N LEU A 106 9.58 -16.90 3.04
CA LEU A 106 8.13 -17.00 3.13
C LEU A 106 7.52 -17.18 1.74
N PHE A 107 8.12 -16.55 0.71
CA PHE A 107 7.75 -16.73 -0.68
C PHE A 107 8.94 -17.27 -1.48
N PRO A 108 9.08 -18.59 -1.65
CA PRO A 108 10.18 -19.18 -2.40
C PRO A 108 10.09 -18.86 -3.90
N GLY A 109 11.27 -18.70 -4.50
CA GLY A 109 11.45 -18.51 -5.94
C GLY A 109 11.53 -19.82 -6.70
N SER A 110 11.85 -19.73 -8.00
CA SER A 110 11.98 -20.90 -8.87
C SER A 110 13.27 -21.70 -8.65
N LYS A 111 14.30 -21.08 -8.06
CA LYS A 111 15.56 -21.75 -7.73
C LYS A 111 15.53 -22.15 -6.26
N GLU A 112 16.05 -23.34 -5.95
CA GLU A 112 16.13 -23.84 -4.58
C GLU A 112 16.88 -22.85 -3.68
N GLY A 113 16.35 -22.59 -2.48
CA GLY A 113 16.91 -21.64 -1.54
C GLY A 113 16.84 -20.14 -1.95
N SER A 114 16.25 -19.81 -3.11
CA SER A 114 16.04 -18.42 -3.54
C SER A 114 14.65 -17.92 -3.12
N HIS A 115 14.51 -16.61 -2.94
CA HIS A 115 13.20 -15.99 -2.78
C HIS A 115 12.60 -15.65 -4.15
N ILE A 116 11.29 -15.36 -4.16
CA ILE A 116 10.60 -14.81 -5.33
C ILE A 116 11.24 -13.48 -5.76
N THR A 117 11.34 -13.22 -7.06
CA THR A 117 11.95 -11.97 -7.55
C THR A 117 10.96 -10.80 -7.51
N THR A 118 11.47 -9.57 -7.42
CA THR A 118 10.64 -8.36 -7.51
C THR A 118 9.86 -8.30 -8.82
N ARG A 119 10.51 -8.66 -9.94
CA ARG A 119 9.88 -8.75 -11.27
C ARG A 119 8.73 -9.76 -11.30
N THR A 120 8.87 -10.89 -10.61
CA THR A 120 7.78 -11.87 -10.49
C THR A 120 6.60 -11.28 -9.72
N VAL A 121 6.85 -10.53 -8.65
CA VAL A 121 5.79 -9.84 -7.88
C VAL A 121 5.06 -8.81 -8.75
N GLU A 122 5.79 -8.02 -9.53
CA GLU A 122 5.19 -7.05 -10.46
C GLU A 122 4.32 -7.75 -11.52
N LYS A 123 4.80 -8.88 -12.06
CA LYS A 123 4.02 -9.68 -13.01
C LYS A 123 2.77 -10.30 -12.37
N ILE A 124 2.87 -10.76 -11.12
CA ILE A 124 1.72 -11.26 -10.34
C ILE A 124 0.67 -10.15 -10.19
N LEU A 125 1.11 -8.95 -9.81
CA LEU A 125 0.23 -7.80 -9.65
C LEU A 125 -0.44 -7.41 -10.97
N GLU A 126 0.31 -7.34 -12.07
CA GLU A 126 -0.23 -6.99 -13.37
C GLU A 126 -1.26 -8.01 -13.86
N ASN A 127 -1.02 -9.31 -13.63
CA ASN A 127 -1.98 -10.34 -13.94
C ASN A 127 -3.25 -10.22 -13.10
N ALA A 128 -3.12 -9.94 -11.79
CA ALA A 128 -4.26 -9.72 -10.90
C ALA A 128 -5.07 -8.48 -11.33
N ARG A 129 -4.38 -7.38 -11.65
CA ARG A 129 -4.98 -6.14 -12.16
C ARG A 129 -5.85 -6.38 -13.39
N LYS A 130 -5.30 -7.10 -14.39
CA LYS A 130 -6.02 -7.44 -15.62
C LYS A 130 -7.26 -8.29 -15.33
N LYS A 131 -7.12 -9.33 -14.49
CA LYS A 131 -8.24 -10.21 -14.10
C LYS A 131 -9.33 -9.48 -13.33
N ALA A 132 -8.96 -8.51 -12.51
CA ALA A 132 -9.90 -7.68 -11.75
C ALA A 132 -10.56 -6.56 -12.57
N GLY A 133 -10.23 -6.42 -13.87
CA GLY A 133 -10.79 -5.37 -14.73
C GLY A 133 -10.34 -3.95 -14.35
N ILE A 134 -9.24 -3.80 -13.62
CA ILE A 134 -8.76 -2.50 -13.15
C ILE A 134 -8.00 -1.83 -14.29
N VAL A 135 -8.59 -0.82 -14.94
CA VAL A 135 -8.00 -0.12 -16.09
C VAL A 135 -6.76 0.69 -15.70
N LYS A 136 -6.77 1.29 -14.50
CA LYS A 136 -5.67 2.12 -13.98
C LYS A 136 -4.37 1.32 -13.90
N HIS A 137 -3.27 1.89 -14.35
CA HIS A 137 -1.95 1.31 -14.12
C HIS A 137 -1.60 1.37 -12.62
N ILE A 138 -1.22 0.23 -12.06
CA ILE A 138 -0.87 0.11 -10.64
C ILE A 138 0.47 -0.61 -10.46
N THR A 139 1.15 -0.30 -9.37
CA THR A 139 2.40 -0.94 -8.97
C THR A 139 2.31 -1.43 -7.52
N VAL A 140 3.32 -2.15 -7.05
CA VAL A 140 3.43 -2.52 -5.63
C VAL A 140 3.43 -1.27 -4.72
N HIS A 141 4.03 -0.17 -5.20
CA HIS A 141 3.99 1.11 -4.49
C HIS A 141 2.58 1.69 -4.43
N THR A 142 1.76 1.51 -5.48
CA THR A 142 0.34 1.91 -5.48
C THR A 142 -0.45 1.20 -4.38
N LEU A 143 -0.25 -0.11 -4.20
CA LEU A 143 -0.89 -0.85 -3.11
C LEU A 143 -0.45 -0.35 -1.73
N ARG A 144 0.86 -0.12 -1.56
CA ARG A 144 1.41 0.44 -0.31
C ARG A 144 0.90 1.87 -0.02
N HIS A 145 0.78 2.71 -1.04
CA HIS A 145 0.20 4.04 -0.88
C HIS A 145 -1.28 3.96 -0.51
N SER A 146 -2.03 3.07 -1.17
CA SER A 146 -3.45 2.87 -0.86
C SER A 146 -3.66 2.43 0.58
N PHE A 147 -2.82 1.53 1.10
CA PHE A 147 -2.84 1.15 2.51
C PHE A 147 -2.67 2.35 3.46
N ALA A 148 -1.64 3.16 3.24
CA ALA A 148 -1.37 4.32 4.07
C ALA A 148 -2.50 5.36 4.02
N THR A 149 -3.04 5.61 2.82
CA THR A 149 -4.19 6.48 2.63
C THR A 149 -5.42 5.93 3.34
N HIS A 150 -5.73 4.65 3.21
CA HIS A 150 -6.88 4.05 3.89
C HIS A 150 -6.74 4.08 5.42
N LEU A 151 -5.53 3.93 5.97
CA LEU A 151 -5.31 4.13 7.40
C LEU A 151 -5.62 5.56 7.83
N LEU A 152 -5.13 6.54 7.06
CA LEU A 152 -5.35 7.97 7.32
C LEU A 152 -6.83 8.34 7.24
N GLU A 153 -7.54 7.89 6.19
CA GLU A 153 -8.99 8.06 6.02
C GLU A 153 -9.81 7.41 7.15
N SER A 154 -9.26 6.37 7.80
CA SER A 154 -9.87 5.71 8.95
C SER A 154 -9.57 6.43 10.27
N GLY A 155 -8.90 7.59 10.23
CA GLY A 155 -8.55 8.39 11.41
C GLY A 155 -7.26 7.95 12.11
N THR A 156 -6.42 7.13 11.47
CA THR A 156 -5.14 6.72 12.07
C THR A 156 -4.16 7.89 12.05
N ASP A 157 -3.49 8.14 13.18
CA ASP A 157 -2.50 9.20 13.31
C ASP A 157 -1.35 9.04 12.30
N LEU A 158 -0.97 10.16 11.68
CA LEU A 158 0.04 10.18 10.62
C LEU A 158 1.42 9.72 11.11
N ARG A 159 1.80 10.02 12.36
CA ARG A 159 3.07 9.57 12.95
C ARG A 159 3.08 8.06 13.10
N TYR A 160 1.96 7.48 13.53
CA TYR A 160 1.82 6.02 13.60
C TYR A 160 1.93 5.36 12.21
N ILE A 161 1.31 5.95 11.18
CA ILE A 161 1.44 5.47 9.80
C ILE A 161 2.92 5.55 9.32
N GLN A 162 3.63 6.64 9.65
CA GLN A 162 5.05 6.79 9.31
C GLN A 162 5.94 5.72 9.96
N GLU A 163 5.66 5.38 11.22
CA GLU A 163 6.38 4.35 11.97
C GLU A 163 6.18 2.96 11.34
N LEU A 164 4.92 2.58 11.06
CA LEU A 164 4.59 1.31 10.41
C LEU A 164 5.29 1.16 9.05
N LEU A 165 5.32 2.23 8.27
CA LEU A 165 5.96 2.26 6.95
C LEU A 165 7.49 2.42 7.01
N GLY A 166 8.05 2.76 8.17
CA GLY A 166 9.48 2.98 8.35
C GLY A 166 10.01 4.14 7.51
N HIS A 167 9.33 5.28 7.55
CA HIS A 167 9.75 6.51 6.86
C HIS A 167 10.62 7.37 7.81
N LYS A 168 11.93 7.45 7.55
CA LYS A 168 12.86 8.32 8.30
C LYS A 168 12.88 9.80 7.84
N SER A 169 12.17 10.16 6.77
CA SER A 169 12.14 11.54 6.25
C SER A 169 10.71 11.97 5.87
N SER A 170 10.33 13.17 6.27
CA SER A 170 9.01 13.81 6.06
C SER A 170 8.58 13.92 4.60
N LYS A 171 9.50 13.88 3.63
CA LYS A 171 9.21 14.06 2.19
C LYS A 171 8.28 13.00 1.55
N THR A 172 8.25 11.77 2.08
CA THR A 172 7.26 10.73 1.71
C THR A 172 5.96 10.82 2.51
N THR A 173 5.93 11.69 3.50
CA THR A 173 4.81 11.92 4.42
C THR A 173 3.94 13.08 3.95
N GLU A 174 4.57 14.12 3.38
CA GLU A 174 3.89 15.22 2.68
C GLU A 174 2.96 14.74 1.55
N ILE A 175 3.23 13.55 0.99
CA ILE A 175 2.34 12.93 0.00
C ILE A 175 1.02 12.50 0.66
N TYR A 176 1.04 12.04 1.91
CA TYR A 176 -0.15 11.56 2.62
C TYR A 176 -1.04 12.70 3.11
N THR A 177 -0.47 13.84 3.50
CA THR A 177 -1.24 15.05 3.84
C THR A 177 -2.03 15.58 2.63
N HIS A 178 -1.43 15.59 1.44
CA HIS A 178 -2.15 15.96 0.21
C HIS A 178 -3.21 14.94 -0.24
N VAL A 179 -3.14 13.69 0.24
CA VAL A 179 -4.18 12.70 -0.03
C VAL A 179 -5.31 12.80 1.00
N SER A 180 -5.04 13.11 2.28
CA SER A 180 -6.12 13.45 3.24
C SER A 180 -6.82 14.76 2.91
N GLU A 181 -6.18 15.70 2.22
CA GLU A 181 -6.89 16.87 1.67
C GLU A 181 -8.04 16.44 0.74
N ARG A 182 -8.09 15.20 0.23
CA ARG A 182 -9.25 14.68 -0.51
C ARG A 182 -10.44 14.27 0.36
N ASP A 183 -10.38 14.41 1.69
CA ASP A 183 -11.57 14.59 2.54
C ASP A 183 -12.31 15.93 2.24
N ILE A 184 -11.87 16.73 1.25
CA ILE A 184 -12.69 17.77 0.59
C ILE A 184 -14.09 17.24 0.21
N GLY A 185 -14.28 15.94 -0.04
CA GLY A 185 -15.61 15.35 -0.25
C GLY A 185 -16.53 15.34 0.99
N ARG A 186 -15.98 15.49 2.20
CA ARG A 186 -16.73 15.70 3.46
C ARG A 186 -16.91 17.18 3.79
N ILE A 187 -16.13 18.06 3.17
CA ILE A 187 -16.32 19.50 3.26
C ILE A 187 -17.59 19.81 2.46
N LYS A 188 -18.70 20.02 3.16
CA LYS A 188 -19.93 20.50 2.54
C LYS A 188 -19.65 21.85 1.91
N SER A 189 -20.03 22.03 0.64
CA SER A 189 -19.96 23.33 0.01
C SER A 189 -20.86 24.29 0.80
N PRO A 190 -20.45 25.55 1.06
CA PRO A 190 -21.35 26.55 1.63
C PRO A 190 -22.67 26.65 0.86
N LEU A 191 -22.63 26.40 -0.45
CA LEU A 191 -23.78 26.36 -1.36
C LEU A 191 -24.78 25.23 -1.04
N ASP A 192 -24.30 24.10 -0.49
CA ASP A 192 -25.13 22.95 -0.08
C ASP A 192 -25.91 23.23 1.23
N THR A 193 -25.53 24.28 1.97
CA THR A 193 -26.19 24.74 3.20
C THR A 193 -27.16 25.90 2.97
N ILE A 194 -27.09 26.59 1.82
CA ILE A 194 -27.90 27.78 1.53
C ILE A 194 -29.28 27.41 0.92
N GLY A 195 -29.48 26.16 0.49
CA GLY A 195 -30.70 25.71 -0.21
C GLY A 195 -31.76 24.99 0.64
N LYS A 196 -31.58 24.84 1.96
CA LYS A 196 -32.56 24.17 2.83
C LYS A 196 -33.03 25.08 3.98
N GLY A 197 -33.98 25.95 3.64
CA GLY A 197 -35.12 26.31 4.49
C GLY A 197 -35.02 27.53 5.39
N ASP A 198 -35.32 28.71 4.84
CA ASP A 198 -36.13 29.73 5.54
C ASP A 198 -37.58 29.64 5.01
N ASN A 199 -38.26 28.53 5.30
CA ASN A 199 -39.70 28.41 5.06
C ASN A 199 -40.34 27.54 6.14
N GLU A 200 -40.22 28.01 7.39
CA GLU A 200 -41.06 27.55 8.49
C GLU A 200 -41.48 28.74 9.35
N VAL A 201 -42.27 29.65 8.78
CA VAL A 201 -43.11 30.55 9.58
C VAL A 201 -44.50 30.65 8.95
N THR A 202 -45.49 30.33 9.77
CA THR A 202 -46.95 30.59 9.67
C THR A 202 -47.79 29.81 8.66
N LYS A 203 -48.42 28.74 9.17
CA LYS A 203 -49.88 28.53 8.96
C LYS A 203 -50.56 28.09 10.26
N LYS A 204 -51.41 29.00 10.73
CA LYS A 204 -52.49 28.91 11.74
C LYS A 204 -52.11 28.69 13.20
#